data_AF-A0A6G8FH92-F1
#
_entry.id   AF-A0A6G8FH92-F1
#
_cell.length_a   1.000
_cell.length_b   1.000
_cell.length_c   1.000
_cell.angle_alpha   90.00
_cell.angle_beta   90.00
_cell.angle_gamma   90.00
#
_symmetry.space_group_name_H-M   'P 1'
#
loop_
_entity.id
_entity.type
_entity.pdbx_description
1 polymer ?
#
loop_
_entity_poly.entity_id
_entity_poly.type
_entity_poly.pdbx_seq_one_letter_code
_entity_poly.pdbx_strand_id
1 'polypeptide(L)'
;MKLLDLTALDHEAEAAWNGVLDLAIAYPEGWALAGGQAVFVQTMLRGKVPSRPSSDADLVIDLRADSGAARNLVEALRSIGFEATPPDGNGRVHR
;
A
#
# COMPACT_ATOMS: atom_id res chain seq x y z
N MET A 1 -0.51 -12.00 -19.39
CA MET A 1 -0.76 -11.37 -18.08
C MET A 1 -0.23 -12.32 -17.01
N LYS A 2 0.73 -11.91 -16.18
CA LYS A 2 1.16 -12.71 -15.01
C LYS A 2 0.24 -12.35 -13.85
N LEU A 3 -0.39 -13.34 -13.24
CA LEU A 3 -1.22 -13.18 -12.03
C LEU A 3 -0.31 -13.20 -10.80
N LEU A 4 -0.55 -12.31 -9.84
CA LEU A 4 0.06 -12.38 -8.52
C LEU A 4 -0.75 -13.39 -7.70
N ASP A 5 -0.10 -14.47 -7.27
CA ASP A 5 -0.71 -15.42 -6.35
C ASP A 5 -0.50 -14.94 -4.91
N LEU A 6 -1.60 -14.62 -4.24
CA LEU A 6 -1.63 -14.14 -2.85
C LEU A 6 -2.05 -15.24 -1.86
N THR A 7 -2.42 -16.44 -2.34
CA THR A 7 -3.01 -17.49 -1.50
C THR A 7 -2.06 -18.09 -0.47
N ALA A 8 -0.75 -17.89 -0.64
CA ALA A 8 0.30 -18.38 0.25
C ALA A 8 0.73 -17.34 1.31
N LEU A 9 0.09 -16.17 1.36
CA LEU A 9 0.39 -15.14 2.34
C LEU A 9 -0.23 -15.44 3.70
N ASP A 10 0.40 -14.94 4.76
CA ASP A 10 -0.25 -14.88 6.05
C ASP A 10 -1.36 -13.81 6.04
N HIS A 11 -2.20 -13.84 7.08
CA HIS A 11 -3.38 -12.98 7.15
C HIS A 11 -3.04 -11.48 7.09
N GLU A 12 -1.93 -11.06 7.69
CA GLU A 12 -1.56 -9.64 7.73
C GLU A 12 -1.03 -9.16 6.37
N ALA A 13 -0.17 -9.95 5.72
CA ALA A 13 0.31 -9.63 4.39
C ALA A 13 -0.82 -9.66 3.34
N GLU A 14 -1.75 -10.61 3.46
CA GLU A 14 -2.95 -10.65 2.62
C GLU A 14 -3.81 -9.40 2.82
N ALA A 15 -4.06 -8.98 4.07
CA ALA A 15 -4.81 -7.78 4.38
C ALA A 15 -4.15 -6.51 3.80
N ALA A 16 -2.82 -6.41 3.87
CA ALA A 16 -2.08 -5.30 3.28
C ALA A 16 -2.25 -5.25 1.75
N TRP A 17 -2.24 -6.40 1.07
CA TRP A 17 -2.50 -6.48 -0.37
C TRP A 17 -3.94 -6.12 -0.74
N ASN A 18 -4.91 -6.59 0.04
CA ASN A 18 -6.31 -6.24 -0.19
C ASN A 18 -6.52 -4.72 -0.11
N GLY A 19 -5.93 -4.05 0.89
CA GLY A 19 -5.98 -2.59 0.99
C GLY A 19 -5.36 -1.87 -0.22
N VAL A 20 -4.24 -2.37 -0.74
CA VAL A 20 -3.62 -1.84 -1.97
C VAL A 20 -4.52 -2.01 -3.19
N LEU A 21 -5.18 -3.17 -3.33
CA LEU A 21 -6.06 -3.47 -4.45
C LEU A 21 -7.34 -2.62 -4.39
N ASP A 22 -7.93 -2.48 -3.20
CA ASP A 22 -9.09 -1.61 -2.98
C ASP A 22 -8.76 -0.16 -3.30
N LEU A 23 -7.58 0.32 -2.89
CA LEU A 23 -7.10 1.65 -3.24
C LEU A 23 -6.92 1.80 -4.76
N ALA A 24 -6.33 0.81 -5.44
CA ALA A 24 -6.15 0.85 -6.90
C ALA A 24 -7.49 0.90 -7.66
N ILE A 25 -8.58 0.38 -7.07
CA ILE A 25 -9.93 0.50 -7.62
C ILE A 25 -10.51 1.90 -7.34
N ALA A 26 -10.41 2.39 -6.10
CA ALA A 26 -11.01 3.66 -5.68
C ALA A 26 -10.25 4.89 -6.20
N TYR A 27 -8.93 4.78 -6.35
CA TYR A 27 -8.02 5.86 -6.74
C TYR A 27 -6.89 5.27 -7.60
N PRO A 28 -7.12 5.09 -8.92
CA PRO A 28 -6.25 4.28 -9.78
C PRO A 28 -4.91 4.92 -10.16
N GLU A 29 -4.76 6.23 -9.99
CA GLU A 29 -3.60 6.99 -10.47
C GLU A 29 -3.07 7.96 -9.39
N GLY A 30 -1.93 8.59 -9.66
CA GLY A 30 -1.34 9.61 -8.79
C GLY A 30 -0.50 9.08 -7.62
N TRP A 31 -0.32 7.77 -7.55
CA TRP A 31 0.55 7.11 -6.58
C TRP A 31 1.27 5.91 -7.20
N ALA A 32 2.32 5.44 -6.53
CA ALA A 32 3.04 4.22 -6.88
C ALA A 32 3.36 3.39 -5.62
N LEU A 33 3.40 2.07 -5.78
CA LEU A 33 3.87 1.17 -4.72
C LEU A 33 5.36 1.37 -4.42
N ALA A 34 5.70 1.34 -3.15
CA ALA A 34 7.06 1.30 -2.64
C ALA A 34 7.23 0.16 -1.63
N GLY A 35 8.39 0.13 -0.97
CA GLY A 35 8.64 -0.77 0.16
C GLY A 35 8.46 -2.25 -0.14
N GLY A 36 7.92 -2.98 0.85
CA GLY A 36 7.78 -4.43 0.82
C GLY A 36 6.91 -4.96 -0.30
N GLN A 37 5.75 -4.34 -0.59
CA GLN A 37 4.90 -4.73 -1.72
C GLN A 37 5.62 -4.56 -3.07
N ALA A 38 6.35 -3.46 -3.26
CA ALA A 38 7.08 -3.26 -4.51
C ALA A 38 8.14 -4.35 -4.72
N VAL A 39 8.86 -4.74 -3.65
CA VAL A 39 9.81 -5.86 -3.68
C VAL A 39 9.08 -7.18 -3.98
N PHE A 40 7.94 -7.43 -3.34
CA PHE A 40 7.14 -8.64 -3.55
C PHE A 40 6.73 -8.81 -5.02
N VAL A 41 6.24 -7.75 -5.67
CA VAL A 41 5.91 -7.79 -7.11
C VAL A 41 7.14 -8.13 -7.95
N GLN A 42 8.27 -7.49 -7.66
CA GLN A 42 9.53 -7.74 -8.38
C GLN A 42 10.03 -9.18 -8.24
N THR A 43 9.91 -9.79 -7.05
CA THR A 43 10.29 -11.20 -6.85
C THR A 43 9.31 -12.16 -7.50
N MET A 44 8.01 -11.89 -7.39
CA MET A 44 6.95 -12.72 -7.98
C MET A 44 7.05 -12.76 -9.50
N LEU A 45 7.35 -11.63 -10.13
CA LEU A 45 7.61 -11.57 -11.58
C LEU A 45 8.77 -12.48 -12.02
N ARG A 46 9.69 -12.82 -11.10
CA ARG A 46 10.81 -13.75 -11.28
C ARG A 46 10.52 -15.16 -10.76
N GLY A 47 9.28 -15.47 -10.41
CA GLY A 47 8.85 -16.77 -9.91
C GLY A 47 9.31 -17.06 -8.48
N LYS A 48 9.52 -16.03 -7.66
CA LYS A 48 9.94 -16.17 -6.26
C LYS A 48 8.99 -15.43 -5.32
N VAL A 49 8.61 -16.08 -4.23
CA VAL A 49 7.91 -15.45 -3.10
C VAL A 49 8.96 -15.00 -2.08
N PRO A 50 8.91 -13.76 -1.55
CA PRO A 50 9.79 -13.35 -0.46
C PRO A 50 9.60 -14.25 0.76
N SER A 51 10.69 -14.61 1.45
CA SER A 51 10.62 -15.42 2.68
C SER A 51 9.91 -14.71 3.83
N ARG A 52 9.78 -13.39 3.75
CA ARG A 52 9.06 -12.54 4.70
C ARG A 52 8.30 -11.47 3.91
N PRO A 53 7.04 -11.72 3.54
CA PRO A 53 6.16 -10.70 2.97
C PRO A 53 5.94 -9.52 3.95
N SER A 54 5.64 -8.33 3.43
CA SER A 54 5.27 -7.17 4.26
C SER A 54 3.82 -7.29 4.73
N SER A 55 3.55 -6.84 5.95
CA SER A 55 2.21 -6.72 6.53
C SER A 55 1.65 -5.29 6.52
N ASP A 56 2.39 -4.35 5.94
CA ASP A 56 2.04 -2.93 5.75
C ASP A 56 2.22 -2.54 4.29
N ALA A 57 1.72 -1.36 3.89
CA ALA A 57 1.84 -0.85 2.52
C ALA A 57 2.46 0.55 2.46
N ASP A 58 3.46 0.71 1.59
CA ASP A 58 4.11 2.00 1.32
C ASP A 58 3.70 2.56 -0.05
N LEU A 59 3.31 3.84 -0.06
CA LEU A 59 2.87 4.56 -1.26
C LEU A 59 3.72 5.81 -1.46
N VAL A 60 4.08 6.10 -2.71
CA VAL A 60 4.74 7.35 -3.10
C VAL A 60 3.77 8.20 -3.92
N ILE A 61 3.71 9.50 -3.62
CA ILE A 61 2.91 10.50 -4.33
C ILE A 61 3.80 11.69 -4.74
N ASP A 62 3.45 12.36 -5.84
CA ASP A 62 4.17 13.55 -6.31
C ASP A 62 3.45 14.84 -5.92
N LEU A 63 3.86 15.43 -4.79
CA LEU A 63 3.31 16.68 -4.27
C LEU A 63 3.70 17.92 -5.09
N ARG A 64 4.74 17.83 -5.93
CA ARG A 64 5.15 18.96 -6.77
C ARG A 64 4.33 19.02 -8.04
N ALA A 65 3.96 17.86 -8.58
CA ALA A 65 3.04 17.75 -9.70
C ALA A 65 1.59 18.03 -9.28
N ASP A 66 1.18 17.57 -8.09
CA ASP A 66 -0.15 17.80 -7.52
C ASP A 66 -0.07 18.07 -6.01
N SER A 67 -0.22 19.34 -5.63
CA SER A 67 -0.25 19.74 -4.21
C SER A 67 -1.45 19.18 -3.43
N GLY A 68 -2.51 18.75 -4.12
CA GLY A 68 -3.68 18.11 -3.54
C GLY A 68 -3.55 16.60 -3.34
N ALA A 69 -2.50 15.96 -3.89
CA ALA A 69 -2.39 14.50 -3.95
C ALA A 69 -2.45 13.84 -2.57
N ALA A 70 -1.80 14.40 -1.54
CA ALA A 70 -1.87 13.84 -0.19
C ALA A 70 -3.28 13.84 0.38
N ARG A 71 -4.02 14.95 0.20
CA ARG A 71 -5.40 15.07 0.67
C ARG A 71 -6.30 14.08 -0.07
N ASN A 72 -6.19 14.02 -1.39
CA ASN A 72 -6.99 13.13 -2.23
C ASN A 72 -6.74 11.66 -1.88
N LEU A 73 -5.47 11.29 -1.66
CA LEU A 73 -5.10 9.94 -1.21
C LEU A 73 -5.71 9.60 0.15
N VAL A 74 -5.65 10.51 1.12
CA VAL A 74 -6.25 10.28 2.46
C VAL A 74 -7.77 10.12 2.37
N GLU A 75 -8.44 10.92 1.55
CA GLU A 75 -9.90 10.79 1.34
C GLU A 75 -10.24 9.47 0.62
N ALA A 76 -9.44 9.05 -0.35
CA ALA A 76 -9.60 7.74 -1.00
C ALA A 76 -9.44 6.59 0.01
N LEU A 77 -8.40 6.61 0.83
CA LEU A 77 -8.16 5.61 1.89
C LEU A 77 -9.34 5.55 2.88
N ARG A 78 -9.88 6.70 3.30
CA ARG A 78 -11.08 6.77 4.14
C ARG A 78 -12.30 6.16 3.46
N SER A 79 -12.47 6.39 2.17
CA SER A 79 -13.61 5.86 1.40
C SER A 79 -13.66 4.34 1.33
N ILE A 80 -12.50 3.67 1.50
CA ILE A 80 -12.37 2.21 1.55
C ILE A 80 -12.17 1.68 2.99
N GLY A 81 -12.41 2.52 4.01
CA GLY A 81 -12.49 2.09 5.40
C GLY A 81 -11.20 2.20 6.22
N PHE A 82 -10.13 2.82 5.69
CA PHE A 82 -8.95 3.13 6.51
C PHE A 82 -9.20 4.35 7.41
N GLU A 83 -8.62 4.29 8.61
CA GLU A 83 -8.57 5.41 9.55
C GLU A 83 -7.14 5.88 9.75
N ALA A 84 -6.96 7.18 9.94
CA ALA A 84 -5.65 7.74 10.25
C ALA A 84 -5.29 7.42 11.69
N THR A 85 -4.12 6.80 11.90
CA THR A 85 -3.55 6.67 13.23
C THR A 85 -3.32 8.05 13.83
N PRO A 86 -3.79 8.34 15.05
CA PRO A 86 -3.51 9.61 15.71
C PRO A 86 -2.02 9.67 16.09
N PRO A 87 -1.39 10.86 16.06
CA PRO A 87 -0.04 11.03 16.55
C PRO A 87 0.04 10.71 18.06
N ASP A 88 1.17 10.15 18.49
CA ASP A 88 1.51 10.00 19.91
C ASP A 88 1.74 11.37 20.58
N GLY A 89 1.98 11.37 21.90
CA GLY A 89 2.24 12.60 22.66
C GLY A 89 3.48 13.39 22.20
N ASN A 90 4.32 12.83 21.33
CA ASN A 90 5.49 13.44 20.73
C ASN A 90 5.29 13.78 19.24
N GLY A 91 4.07 13.64 18.71
CA GLY A 91 3.75 13.93 17.31
C GLY A 91 4.11 12.81 16.32
N ARG A 92 4.48 11.61 16.77
CA ARG A 92 4.84 10.48 15.90
C ARG A 92 3.59 9.69 15.54
N VAL A 93 3.41 9.42 14.25
CA VAL A 93 2.24 8.69 13.73
C VAL A 93 2.56 7.21 13.46
N HIS A 94 3.85 6.82 13.51
CA HIS A 94 4.31 5.43 13.44
C HIS A 94 5.66 5.25 14.16
N ARG A 95 6.08 3.99 14.38
CA ARG A 95 7.31 3.63 15.09
C ARG A 95 8.55 3.73 14.20
#